data_AF-A0A7J2L5D2-F1
#
_entry.id   AF-A0A7J2L5D2-F1
#
_cell.length_a   1.000
_cell.length_b   1.000
_cell.length_c   1.000
_cell.angle_alpha   90.00
_cell.angle_beta   90.00
_cell.angle_gamma   90.00
#
_symmetry.space_group_name_H-M   'P 1'
#
loop_
_entity.id
_entity.type
_entity.pdbx_description
1 polymer ?
#
loop_
_entity_poly.entity_id
_entity_poly.type
_entity_poly.pdbx_seq_one_letter_code
_entity_poly.pdbx_strand_id
1 'polypeptide(L)'
;MVAEIVWLGLACLLAPVFAQYAGMRKKAEKGFNWIMMAGLLFLLAGAFDAATVSFWTASGLTDVASGGVWLFEIIGWIFILVGVLMAVYEYFK
;
A
#
# COMPACT_ATOMS: atom_id res chain seq x y z
N MET A 1 12.87 -4.50 6.72
CA MET A 1 12.44 -3.84 5.47
C MET A 1 11.26 -4.53 4.83
N VAL A 2 11.36 -5.73 4.23
CA VAL A 2 10.22 -6.28 3.46
C VAL A 2 9.03 -6.70 4.32
N ALA A 3 9.29 -7.30 5.49
CA ALA A 3 8.23 -7.58 6.45
C ALA A 3 7.46 -6.30 6.82
N GLU A 4 8.13 -5.16 6.96
CA GLU A 4 7.53 -3.88 7.35
C GLU A 4 6.61 -3.32 6.24
N ILE A 5 7.00 -3.46 4.98
CA ILE A 5 6.20 -3.02 3.82
C ILE A 5 4.92 -3.87 3.71
N VAL A 6 5.01 -5.18 3.97
CA VAL A 6 3.83 -6.06 3.98
C VAL A 6 2.87 -5.69 5.12
N TRP A 7 3.39 -5.41 6.32
CA TRP A 7 2.57 -4.92 7.44
C TRP A 7 1.94 -3.56 7.15
N LEU A 8 2.66 -2.65 6.49
CA LEU A 8 2.12 -1.39 6.00
C LEU A 8 0.98 -1.61 5.01
N GLY A 9 1.17 -2.52 4.04
CA GLY A 9 0.15 -2.90 3.08
C GLY A 9 -1.13 -3.41 3.76
N LEU A 10 -0.97 -4.31 4.73
CA LEU A 10 -2.08 -4.81 5.55
C LEU A 10 -2.75 -3.71 6.36
N ALA A 11 -1.98 -2.82 7.00
CA ALA A 11 -2.52 -1.70 7.76
C ALA A 11 -3.36 -0.77 6.86
N CYS A 12 -2.90 -0.48 5.65
CA CYS A 12 -3.63 0.31 4.66
C CYS A 12 -4.90 -0.38 4.16
N LEU A 13 -4.93 -1.70 4.08
CA LEU A 13 -6.15 -2.45 3.73
C LEU A 13 -7.12 -2.57 4.91
N LEU A 14 -6.63 -2.55 6.14
CA LEU A 14 -7.46 -2.60 7.35
C LEU A 14 -8.04 -1.24 7.75
N ALA A 15 -7.30 -0.15 7.52
CA ALA A 15 -7.75 1.22 7.75
C ALA A 15 -9.17 1.51 7.19
N PRO A 16 -9.49 1.20 5.91
CA PRO A 16 -10.82 1.39 5.36
C PRO A 16 -11.90 0.53 6.03
N VAL A 17 -11.55 -0.67 6.51
CA VAL A 17 -12.46 -1.58 7.22
C VAL A 17 -12.80 -1.01 8.59
N PHE A 18 -11.79 -0.61 9.37
CA PHE A 18 -12.00 0.03 10.67
C PHE A 18 -12.76 1.35 10.53
N ALA A 19 -12.48 2.14 9.49
CA ALA A 19 -13.22 3.36 9.20
C ALA A 19 -14.70 3.10 8.86
N GLN A 20 -15.02 1.95 8.26
CA GLN A 20 -16.41 1.55 8.01
C GLN A 20 -17.12 1.22 9.32
N TYR A 21 -16.48 0.47 10.21
CA TYR A 21 -17.01 0.17 11.55
C TYR A 21 -17.18 1.43 12.42
N ALA A 22 -16.28 2.40 12.29
CA ALA A 22 -16.36 3.69 12.99
C ALA A 22 -17.37 4.68 12.36
N GLY A 23 -18.01 4.33 11.24
CA GLY A 23 -18.92 5.23 10.51
C GLY A 23 -18.24 6.40 9.79
N MET A 24 -16.90 6.47 9.83
CA MET A 24 -16.10 7.53 9.18
C MET A 24 -16.05 7.35 7.66
N ARG A 25 -16.16 6.12 7.16
CA ARG A 25 -16.01 5.81 5.73
C ARG A 25 -17.00 6.57 4.84
N LYS A 26 -18.22 6.83 5.32
CA LYS A 26 -19.25 7.57 4.56
C LYS A 26 -18.88 9.02 4.27
N LYS A 27 -18.05 9.63 5.11
CA LYS A 27 -17.62 11.02 4.96
C LYS A 27 -16.37 11.17 4.10
N ALA A 28 -15.54 10.13 4.04
CA ALA A 28 -14.19 10.19 3.46
C ALA A 28 -13.91 9.02 2.50
N GLU A 29 -14.94 8.61 1.74
CA GLU A 29 -14.91 7.38 0.94
C GLU A 29 -13.79 7.40 -0.10
N LYS A 30 -13.57 8.53 -0.77
CA LYS A 30 -12.54 8.66 -1.79
C LYS A 30 -11.16 8.55 -1.15
N GLY A 31 -10.92 9.26 -0.05
CA GLY A 31 -9.66 9.16 0.70
C GLY A 31 -9.33 7.72 1.12
N PHE A 32 -10.31 6.99 1.66
CA PHE A 32 -10.12 5.59 2.02
C PHE A 32 -9.90 4.65 0.82
N ASN A 33 -10.45 4.95 -0.36
CA ASN A 33 -10.16 4.19 -1.57
C ASN A 33 -8.70 4.38 -2.04
N TRP A 34 -8.17 5.59 -1.95
CA TRP A 34 -6.74 5.85 -2.23
C TRP A 34 -5.83 5.12 -1.24
N ILE A 35 -6.17 5.12 0.05
CA ILE A 35 -5.43 4.35 1.08
C ILE A 35 -5.47 2.85 0.78
N MET A 36 -6.63 2.32 0.35
CA MET A 36 -6.75 0.91 -0.02
C MET A 36 -5.85 0.55 -1.21
N MET A 37 -5.81 1.41 -2.23
CA MET A 37 -4.93 1.25 -3.41
C MET A 37 -3.45 1.28 -3.01
N ALA A 38 -3.06 2.16 -2.08
CA ALA A 38 -1.70 2.16 -1.53
C ALA A 38 -1.36 0.81 -0.87
N GLY A 39 -2.30 0.25 -0.10
CA GLY A 39 -2.11 -1.04 0.55
C GLY A 39 -1.82 -2.19 -0.42
N LEU A 40 -2.53 -2.23 -1.54
CA LEU A 40 -2.27 -3.20 -2.62
C LEU A 40 -0.89 -3.02 -3.25
N LEU A 41 -0.47 -1.77 -3.47
CA LEU A 41 0.85 -1.46 -4.02
C LEU A 41 1.98 -1.88 -3.08
N PHE A 42 1.84 -1.67 -1.78
CA PHE A 42 2.83 -2.14 -0.80
C PHE A 42 2.90 -3.67 -0.73
N LEU A 43 1.76 -4.37 -0.81
CA LEU A 43 1.79 -5.84 -0.90
C LEU A 43 2.47 -6.31 -2.19
N LEU A 44 2.23 -5.63 -3.31
CA LEU A 44 2.89 -5.95 -4.57
C LEU A 44 4.40 -5.68 -4.50
N ALA A 45 4.83 -4.60 -3.84
CA ALA A 45 6.25 -4.34 -3.56
C ALA A 45 6.89 -5.51 -2.79
N GLY A 46 6.23 -6.03 -1.76
CA GLY A 46 6.69 -7.21 -1.03
C GLY A 46 6.78 -8.47 -1.90
N ALA A 47 5.88 -8.64 -2.88
CA ALA A 47 5.93 -9.77 -3.82
C ALA A 47 7.08 -9.66 -4.85
N PHE A 48 7.60 -8.45 -5.07
CA PHE A 48 8.77 -8.22 -5.92
C PHE A 48 10.10 -8.39 -5.17
N ASP A 49 10.10 -8.55 -3.85
CA ASP A 49 11.35 -8.78 -3.13
C ASP A 49 11.88 -10.20 -3.37
N ALA A 50 13.10 -10.26 -3.91
CA ALA A 50 13.83 -11.47 -4.21
C ALA A 50 14.22 -12.27 -2.95
N ALA A 51 14.29 -11.63 -1.77
CA ALA A 51 14.52 -12.35 -0.51
C ALA A 51 13.27 -13.12 -0.04
N THR A 52 12.07 -12.65 -0.36
CA THR A 52 10.81 -13.35 -0.07
C THR A 52 10.36 -14.30 -1.19
N VAL A 53 10.65 -13.97 -2.45
CA VAL A 53 10.14 -14.72 -3.61
C VAL A 53 11.31 -15.29 -4.42
N SER A 54 11.54 -16.59 -4.26
CA SER A 54 12.65 -17.34 -4.87
C SER A 54 12.63 -17.40 -6.40
N PHE A 55 11.49 -17.06 -7.03
CA PHE A 55 11.40 -16.98 -8.49
C PHE A 55 12.40 -15.99 -9.07
N TRP A 56 12.57 -14.83 -8.44
CA TRP A 56 13.45 -13.76 -8.93
C TRP A 56 14.92 -14.16 -8.91
N THR A 57 15.34 -14.89 -7.88
CA THR A 57 16.71 -15.41 -7.78
C THR A 57 16.94 -16.58 -8.73
N ALA A 58 15.98 -17.52 -8.82
CA ALA A 58 16.06 -18.67 -9.72
C ALA A 58 16.06 -18.30 -11.20
N SER A 59 15.42 -17.20 -11.57
CA SER A 59 15.36 -16.69 -12.95
C SER A 59 16.50 -15.72 -13.31
N GLY A 60 17.37 -15.36 -12.35
CA GLY A 60 18.45 -14.39 -12.57
C GLY A 60 17.94 -12.95 -12.78
N LEU A 61 16.70 -12.65 -12.39
CA LEU A 61 16.03 -11.35 -12.59
C LEU A 61 16.02 -10.49 -11.33
N THR A 62 17.06 -10.58 -10.50
CA THR A 62 17.15 -9.85 -9.22
C THR A 62 17.13 -8.33 -9.38
N ASP A 63 17.61 -7.81 -10.50
CA ASP A 63 17.57 -6.37 -10.79
C ASP A 63 16.15 -5.88 -11.09
N VAL A 64 15.36 -6.69 -11.80
CA VAL A 64 13.93 -6.41 -12.06
C VAL A 64 13.13 -6.49 -10.77
N ALA A 65 13.43 -7.48 -9.93
CA ALA A 65 12.85 -7.65 -8.61
C ALA A 65 13.08 -6.38 -7.77
N SER A 66 14.34 -5.95 -7.67
CA SER A 66 14.73 -4.74 -6.94
C SER A 66 14.05 -3.49 -7.50
N GLY A 67 14.05 -3.31 -8.82
CA GLY A 67 13.37 -2.19 -9.48
C GLY A 67 11.86 -2.18 -9.21
N GLY A 68 11.22 -3.35 -9.19
CA GLY A 68 9.80 -3.51 -8.87
C GLY A 68 9.49 -3.13 -7.42
N VAL A 69 10.30 -3.57 -6.45
CA VAL A 69 10.17 -3.16 -5.04
C VAL A 69 10.14 -1.64 -4.93
N TRP A 70 11.16 -0.97 -5.47
CA TRP A 70 11.28 0.49 -5.42
C TRP A 70 10.10 1.20 -6.09
N LEU A 71 9.70 0.72 -7.28
CA LEU A 71 8.63 1.34 -8.05
C LEU A 71 7.30 1.28 -7.31
N PHE A 72 6.90 0.10 -6.85
CA PHE A 72 5.62 -0.07 -6.16
C PHE A 72 5.62 0.57 -4.77
N GLU A 73 6.75 0.57 -4.07
CA GLU A 73 6.87 1.25 -2.78
C GLU A 73 6.71 2.77 -2.92
N ILE A 74 7.42 3.41 -3.86
CA ILE A 74 7.31 4.85 -4.09
C ILE A 74 5.89 5.24 -4.50
N ILE A 75 5.27 4.49 -5.42
CA ILE A 75 3.89 4.76 -5.85
C ILE A 75 2.92 4.53 -4.68
N GLY A 76 3.12 3.48 -3.88
CA GLY A 76 2.35 3.23 -2.65
C GLY A 76 2.42 4.41 -1.68
N TRP A 77 3.62 4.97 -1.46
CA TRP A 77 3.81 6.15 -0.62
C TRP A 77 3.09 7.40 -1.15
N ILE A 78 3.06 7.60 -2.47
CA ILE A 78 2.30 8.71 -3.06
C ILE A 78 0.80 8.51 -2.80
N PHE A 79 0.28 7.31 -3.01
CA PHE A 79 -1.13 7.01 -2.83
C PHE A 79 -1.58 7.11 -1.37
N ILE A 80 -0.76 6.65 -0.41
CA ILE A 80 -1.11 6.77 1.02
C ILE A 80 -1.15 8.23 1.45
N LEU A 81 -0.19 9.07 1.02
CA LEU A 81 -0.15 10.49 1.35
C LEU A 81 -1.37 11.22 0.79
N VAL A 82 -1.65 11.01 -0.50
CA VAL A 82 -2.83 11.61 -1.15
C VAL A 82 -4.12 11.11 -0.50
N GLY A 83 -4.22 9.82 -0.22
CA GLY A 83 -5.40 9.22 0.39
C GLY A 83 -5.66 9.72 1.80
N VAL A 84 -4.62 9.88 2.63
CA VAL A 84 -4.73 10.42 3.98
C VAL A 84 -5.16 11.88 3.95
N LEU A 85 -4.51 12.73 3.14
CA LEU A 85 -4.88 14.14 3.02
C LEU A 85 -6.33 14.31 2.55
N MET A 86 -6.74 13.51 1.58
CA MET A 86 -8.10 13.52 1.04
C MET A 86 -9.11 13.02 2.09
N ALA A 87 -8.81 11.95 2.81
CA ALA A 87 -9.68 11.42 3.85
C ALA A 87 -9.89 12.45 4.98
N VAL A 88 -8.83 13.14 5.39
CA VAL A 88 -8.90 14.21 6.38
C VAL A 88 -9.74 15.38 5.86
N TYR A 89 -9.47 15.86 4.65
CA TYR A 89 -10.22 16.95 4.04
C TYR A 89 -11.72 16.64 3.90
N GLU A 90 -12.05 15.45 3.41
CA GLU A 90 -13.45 15.01 3.23
C GLU A 90 -14.16 14.78 4.57
N TYR A 91 -13.44 14.37 5.62
CA TYR A 91 -14.03 14.18 6.94
C TYR A 91 -14.44 15.50 7.62
N PHE A 92 -13.65 16.57 7.42
CA PHE A 92 -13.89 17.89 8.03
C PHE A 92 -14.79 18.82 7.20
N LYS A 93 -15.03 18.49 5.94
CA LYS A 93 -15.92 19.22 5.04
C LYS A 93 -17.37 18.78 5.22
#